data_AF-A0ABD2QH51-F1
#
_entry.id   AF-A0ABD2QH51-F1
#
_cell.length_a   1.000
_cell.length_b   1.000
_cell.length_c   1.000
_cell.angle_alpha   90.00
_cell.angle_beta   90.00
_cell.angle_gamma   90.00
#
_symmetry.space_group_name_H-M   'P 1'
#
loop_
_entity.id
_entity.type
_entity.pdbx_description
1 polymer ?
#
loop_
_entity_poly.entity_id
_entity_poly.type
_entity_poly.pdbx_seq_one_letter_code
_entity_poly.pdbx_strand_id
1 'polypeptide(L)'
;MGFLSFAASGYSVNIVDIAPQYAGTIFGISNTFATIPGFISPLIVAEIIGETPTLNSWLKVFGLGAALAWLGAFVYFFGASAEQQSWAIPQDSEIEEKSLKNEEYEIQGVDNQTYSHSD
;
A
#
# COMPACT_ATOMS: atom_id res chain seq x y z
N MET A 1 -19.07 -10.97 -6.13
CA MET A 1 -17.68 -10.64 -6.48
C MET A 1 -17.45 -9.18 -6.90
N GLY A 2 -18.48 -8.37 -7.23
CA GLY A 2 -18.26 -6.97 -7.66
C GLY A 2 -17.72 -6.00 -6.60
N PHE A 3 -18.22 -6.04 -5.36
CA PHE A 3 -17.77 -5.11 -4.31
C PHE A 3 -16.36 -5.39 -3.77
N LEU A 4 -15.90 -6.66 -3.81
CA LEU A 4 -14.54 -7.03 -3.39
C LEU A 4 -13.48 -6.48 -4.35
N SER A 5 -13.82 -6.30 -5.63
CA SER A 5 -12.91 -5.75 -6.63
C SER A 5 -12.57 -4.26 -6.41
N PHE A 6 -13.49 -3.46 -5.85
CA PHE A 6 -13.22 -2.06 -5.52
C PHE A 6 -12.23 -1.90 -4.36
N ALA A 7 -12.27 -2.80 -3.37
CA ALA A 7 -11.30 -2.80 -2.27
C ALA A 7 -9.91 -3.25 -2.73
N ALA A 8 -9.86 -4.25 -3.62
CA ALA A 8 -8.61 -4.77 -4.16
C ALA A 8 -7.88 -3.75 -5.06
N SER A 9 -8.61 -2.94 -5.84
CA SER A 9 -8.00 -1.91 -6.71
C SER A 9 -7.37 -0.77 -5.91
N GLY A 10 -7.94 -0.39 -4.76
CA GLY A 10 -7.39 0.69 -3.92
C GLY A 10 -6.09 0.31 -3.20
N TYR A 11 -6.00 -0.91 -2.66
CA TYR A 11 -4.81 -1.39 -1.95
C TYR A 11 -3.64 -1.69 -2.91
N SER A 12 -3.93 -2.31 -4.04
CA SER A 12 -2.88 -2.83 -4.94
C SER A 12 -2.12 -1.73 -5.67
N VAL A 13 -2.79 -0.60 -5.97
CA VAL A 13 -2.16 0.55 -6.63
C VAL A 13 -1.35 1.39 -5.63
N ASN A 14 -1.84 1.54 -4.40
CA ASN A 14 -1.20 2.36 -3.38
C ASN A 14 0.18 1.83 -2.91
N ILE A 15 0.38 0.51 -2.85
CA ILE A 15 1.69 -0.05 -2.46
C ILE A 15 2.76 0.16 -3.53
N VAL A 16 2.37 0.08 -4.80
CA VAL A 16 3.29 0.24 -5.93
C VAL A 16 3.63 1.72 -6.14
N ASP A 17 2.67 2.61 -5.91
CA ASP A 17 2.88 4.06 -6.01
C ASP A 17 3.69 4.63 -4.84
N ILE A 18 3.55 4.07 -3.63
CA ILE A 18 4.30 4.54 -2.46
C ILE A 18 5.73 3.98 -2.47
N ALA A 19 5.95 2.67 -2.62
CA ALA A 19 7.28 2.07 -2.39
C ALA A 19 7.53 0.78 -3.21
N PRO A 20 7.93 0.89 -4.49
CA PRO A 20 8.16 -0.30 -5.34
C PRO A 20 9.26 -1.24 -4.80
N GLN A 21 10.26 -0.71 -4.10
CA GLN A 21 11.35 -1.46 -3.47
C GLN A 21 10.96 -2.24 -2.18
N TYR A 22 9.93 -1.79 -1.45
CA TYR A 22 9.46 -2.43 -0.21
C TYR A 22 8.19 -3.26 -0.42
N ALA A 23 7.68 -3.31 -1.65
CA ALA A 23 6.44 -4.00 -2.01
C ALA A 23 6.43 -5.45 -1.52
N GLY A 24 7.53 -6.20 -1.67
CA GLY A 24 7.62 -7.60 -1.22
C GLY A 24 7.47 -7.79 0.29
N THR A 25 8.15 -6.96 1.09
CA THR A 25 8.09 -7.03 2.56
C THR A 25 6.72 -6.59 3.09
N ILE A 26 6.16 -5.51 2.54
CA ILE A 26 4.83 -5.02 2.91
C ILE A 26 3.77 -6.08 2.55
N PHE A 27 3.86 -6.67 1.35
CA PHE A 27 2.94 -7.71 0.92
C PHE A 27 3.03 -8.97 1.80
N GLY A 28 4.24 -9.37 2.18
CA GLY A 28 4.48 -10.49 3.10
C GLY A 28 3.88 -10.27 4.48
N ILE A 29 4.09 -9.08 5.06
CA ILE A 29 3.51 -8.68 6.35
C ILE A 29 1.98 -8.62 6.27
N SER A 30 1.43 -8.00 5.24
CA SER A 30 -0.02 -7.95 4.99
C SER A 30 -0.63 -9.35 4.92
N ASN A 31 0.03 -10.29 4.24
CA ASN A 31 -0.48 -11.65 4.10
C ASN A 31 -0.46 -12.40 5.43
N THR A 32 0.56 -12.20 6.28
CA THR A 32 0.59 -12.80 7.62
C THR A 32 -0.54 -12.28 8.50
N PHE A 33 -0.76 -10.96 8.52
CA PHE A 33 -1.88 -10.37 9.24
C PHE A 33 -3.24 -10.75 8.65
N ALA A 34 -3.36 -11.00 7.34
CA ALA A 34 -4.58 -11.48 6.72
C ALA A 34 -4.88 -12.96 7.05
N THR A 35 -3.84 -13.76 7.25
CA THR A 35 -3.99 -15.20 7.52
C THR A 35 -4.52 -15.47 8.93
N ILE A 36 -4.15 -14.64 9.92
CA ILE A 36 -4.55 -14.83 11.33
C ILE A 36 -6.09 -14.79 11.52
N PRO A 37 -6.81 -13.74 11.06
CA PRO A 37 -8.27 -13.72 11.09
C PRO A 37 -8.88 -14.83 10.23
N GLY A 38 -8.26 -15.17 9.10
CA GLY A 38 -8.70 -16.28 8.24
C GLY A 38 -8.70 -17.62 8.97
N PHE A 39 -7.72 -17.85 9.85
CA PHE A 39 -7.63 -19.05 10.68
C PHE A 39 -8.62 -19.04 11.87
N ILE A 40 -8.82 -17.88 12.50
CA ILE A 40 -9.67 -17.74 13.69
C ILE A 40 -11.16 -17.70 13.31
N SER A 41 -11.50 -17.22 12.12
CA SER A 41 -12.87 -17.01 11.66
C SER A 41 -13.76 -18.27 11.77
N PRO A 42 -13.34 -19.48 11.32
CA PRO A 42 -14.14 -20.68 11.47
C PRO A 42 -14.47 -21.05 12.93
N LEU A 43 -13.57 -20.77 13.87
CA LEU A 43 -13.80 -21.04 15.30
C LEU A 43 -14.89 -20.12 15.86
N ILE A 44 -14.84 -18.83 15.51
CA ILE A 44 -15.85 -17.85 15.92
C ILE A 44 -17.21 -18.20 15.29
N VAL A 45 -17.22 -18.57 14.02
CA VAL A 45 -18.45 -18.96 13.32
C VAL A 45 -19.05 -20.23 13.93
N ALA A 46 -18.22 -21.22 14.28
CA ALA A 46 -18.67 -22.43 14.95
C ALA A 46 -19.34 -22.13 16.29
N GLU A 47 -18.76 -21.23 17.09
CA GLU A 47 -19.34 -20.81 18.38
C GLU A 47 -20.67 -20.06 18.21
N ILE A 48 -20.77 -19.18 17.20
CA ILE A 48 -21.99 -18.40 16.95
C ILE A 48 -23.14 -19.26 16.42
N ILE A 49 -22.82 -20.25 15.59
CA ILE A 49 -23.81 -21.15 14.98
C ILE A 49 -24.24 -22.24 15.97
N GLY A 50 -23.31 -22.77 16.77
CA GLY A 50 -23.57 -23.86 17.70
C GLY A 50 -24.00 -25.16 16.99
N GLU A 51 -24.60 -26.08 17.76
CA GLU A 51 -25.03 -27.39 17.24
C GLU A 51 -26.26 -27.32 16.32
N THR A 52 -27.08 -26.27 16.46
CA THR A 52 -28.31 -26.08 15.67
C THR A 52 -28.29 -24.74 14.93
N PRO A 53 -27.90 -24.73 13.65
CA PRO A 53 -27.86 -23.51 12.86
C PRO A 53 -29.26 -22.91 12.70
N THR A 54 -29.45 -21.69 13.20
CA THR A 54 -30.67 -20.90 12.99
C THR A 54 -30.41 -19.70 12.08
N LEU A 55 -31.47 -19.14 11.49
CA LEU A 55 -31.39 -17.91 10.71
C LEU A 55 -30.75 -16.76 11.52
N ASN A 56 -31.10 -16.65 12.80
CA ASN A 56 -30.57 -15.62 13.69
C ASN A 56 -29.06 -15.78 13.92
N SER A 57 -28.55 -17.02 14.01
CA SER A 57 -27.11 -17.27 14.13
C SER A 57 -26.35 -16.82 12.89
N TRP A 58 -26.88 -17.10 11.69
CA TRP A 58 -26.27 -16.62 10.44
C TRP A 58 -26.31 -15.11 10.30
N LEU A 59 -27.39 -14.45 10.71
CA LEU A 59 -27.46 -12.99 10.74
C LEU A 59 -26.39 -12.37 11.64
N LYS A 60 -26.09 -12.99 12.79
CA LYS A 60 -24.98 -12.56 13.65
C LYS A 60 -23.62 -12.72 12.97
N VAL A 61 -23.38 -13.83 12.26
CA VAL A 61 -22.13 -14.08 11.50
C VAL A 61 -21.95 -13.02 10.41
N PHE A 62 -22.98 -12.78 9.59
CA PHE A 62 -22.91 -11.77 8.54
C PHE A 62 -22.82 -10.34 9.10
N GLY A 63 -23.51 -10.06 10.20
CA GLY A 63 -23.42 -8.78 10.92
C GLY A 63 -22.01 -8.50 11.45
N LEU A 64 -21.34 -9.52 12.00
CA LEU A 64 -19.94 -9.42 12.44
C LEU A 64 -19.01 -9.12 11.25
N GLY A 65 -19.18 -9.82 10.13
CA GLY A 65 -18.43 -9.55 8.90
C GLY A 65 -18.63 -8.13 8.37
N ALA A 66 -19.87 -7.63 8.39
CA ALA A 66 -20.18 -6.26 7.99
C ALA A 66 -19.54 -5.22 8.94
N ALA A 67 -19.57 -5.46 10.25
CA ALA A 67 -18.94 -4.58 11.23
C ALA A 67 -17.42 -4.48 11.04
N LEU A 68 -16.76 -5.62 10.78
CA LEU A 68 -15.32 -5.66 10.48
C LEU A 68 -14.98 -4.91 9.18
N ALA A 69 -15.81 -5.06 8.14
CA ALA A 69 -15.63 -4.33 6.89
C ALA A 69 -15.77 -2.81 7.10
N TRP A 70 -16.76 -2.37 7.87
CA TRP A 70 -16.93 -0.96 8.24
C TRP A 70 -15.77 -0.43 9.06
N LEU A 71 -15.27 -1.20 10.03
CA LEU A 71 -14.10 -0.82 10.82
C LEU A 71 -12.87 -0.63 9.92
N GLY A 72 -12.62 -1.56 9.00
CA GLY A 72 -11.54 -1.43 8.02
C GLY A 72 -11.71 -0.19 7.13
N ALA A 73 -12.94 0.08 6.67
CA ALA A 73 -13.25 1.27 5.90
C ALA A 73 -13.00 2.56 6.70
N PHE A 74 -13.34 2.60 7.98
CA PHE A 74 -13.06 3.76 8.84
C PHE A 74 -11.57 3.99 9.05
N VAL A 75 -10.81 2.93 9.37
CA VAL A 75 -9.36 3.03 9.55
C VAL A 75 -8.71 3.53 8.26
N TYR A 76 -9.13 3.01 7.11
CA TYR A 76 -8.65 3.48 5.81
C TYR A 76 -9.05 4.93 5.56
N PHE A 77 -10.30 5.30 5.79
CA PHE A 77 -10.79 6.65 5.52
C PHE A 77 -10.04 7.73 6.33
N PHE A 78 -9.69 7.45 7.59
CA PHE A 78 -8.97 8.42 8.44
C PHE A 78 -7.44 8.30 8.37
N GLY A 79 -6.92 7.10 8.10
CA GLY A 79 -5.48 6.81 8.16
C GLY A 79 -4.79 6.72 6.82
N ALA A 80 -5.53 6.62 5.71
CA ALA A 80 -4.92 6.62 4.38
C ALA A 80 -4.57 8.06 3.98
N SER A 81 -3.32 8.25 3.57
CA SER A 81 -2.88 9.44 2.84
C SER A 81 -2.57 9.04 1.40
N ALA A 82 -2.93 9.91 0.46
CA ALA A 82 -2.60 9.76 -0.95
C ALA A 82 -1.25 10.43 -1.31
N GLU A 83 -0.58 11.07 -0.34
CA GLU A 83 0.72 11.69 -0.56
C GLU A 83 1.86 10.67 -0.41
N GLN A 84 2.81 10.74 -1.36
CA GLN A 84 4.03 9.93 -1.34
C GLN A 84 4.81 10.21 -0.05
N GLN A 85 4.99 9.18 0.77
CA GLN A 85 5.64 9.32 2.06
C GLN A 85 7.16 9.50 1.88
N SER A 86 7.77 10.40 2.65
CA SER A 86 9.18 10.79 2.50
C SER A 86 10.20 9.65 2.67
N TRP A 87 9.83 8.58 3.37
CA TRP A 87 10.68 7.39 3.55
C TRP A 87 10.70 6.47 2.32
N ALA A 88 9.83 6.71 1.34
CA ALA A 88 9.60 5.84 0.22
C ALA A 88 10.24 6.31 -1.10
N ILE A 89 10.97 7.44 -1.06
CA ILE A 89 11.73 7.97 -2.19
C ILE A 89 12.75 6.90 -2.65
N PRO A 90 12.74 6.48 -3.93
CA PRO A 90 13.72 5.55 -4.45
C PRO A 90 15.14 6.13 -4.35
N GLN A 91 16.08 5.40 -3.76
CA GLN A 91 17.50 5.81 -3.75
C GLN A 91 18.01 6.06 -5.17
N ASP A 92 17.52 5.30 -6.16
CA ASP A 92 17.88 5.48 -7.56
C ASP A 92 17.43 6.82 -8.13
N SER A 93 16.30 7.38 -7.68
CA SER A 93 15.82 8.69 -8.13
C SER A 93 16.68 9.85 -7.60
N GLU A 94 17.19 9.73 -6.37
CA GLU A 94 18.17 10.70 -5.84
C GLU A 94 19.52 10.58 -6.54
N ILE A 95 19.95 9.35 -6.88
CA ILE A 95 21.21 9.10 -7.57
C ILE A 95 21.12 9.62 -9.01
N GLU A 96 20.01 9.38 -9.71
CA GLU A 96 19.77 9.87 -11.08
C GLU A 96 19.66 11.40 -11.11
N GLU A 97 18.94 12.02 -10.16
CA GLU A 97 18.88 13.49 -10.05
C GLU A 97 20.25 14.11 -9.74
N LYS A 98 21.05 13.50 -8.85
CA LYS A 98 22.42 13.95 -8.55
C LYS A 98 23.34 13.78 -9.76
N SER A 99 23.19 12.71 -10.52
CA SER A 99 24.00 12.43 -11.72
C SER A 99 23.70 13.42 -12.84
N LEU A 100 22.42 13.69 -13.10
CA LEU A 100 21.97 14.66 -14.10
C LEU A 100 22.40 16.10 -13.76
N LYS A 101 22.29 16.50 -12.49
CA LYS A 101 22.80 17.81 -12.05
C LYS A 101 24.30 17.93 -12.24
N ASN A 102 25.06 16.88 -11.90
CA ASN A 102 26.52 16.88 -12.08
C ASN A 102 26.93 16.99 -13.55
N GLU A 103 26.25 16.27 -14.46
CA GLU A 103 26.48 16.39 -15.91
C GLU A 103 26.14 17.80 -16.43
N GLU A 104 25.06 18.41 -15.95
CA GLU A 104 24.68 19.79 -16.34
C GLU A 104 25.72 20.83 -15.87
N TYR A 105 26.28 20.67 -14.66
CA TYR A 105 27.39 21.51 -14.18
C TYR A 105 28.67 21.30 -15.00
N GLU A 106 28.94 20.08 -15.46
CA GLU A 106 30.11 19.77 -16.29
C GLU A 106 29.98 20.39 -17.69
N ILE A 107 28.80 20.31 -18.32
CA ILE A 107 28.51 20.92 -19.62
C ILE A 107 28.56 22.46 -19.54
N GLN A 108 27.97 23.07 -18.51
CA GLN A 108 28.05 24.52 -18.30
C GLN A 108 29.47 25.00 -17.99
N GLY A 109 30.26 24.18 -17.29
CA GLY A 109 31.67 24.45 -17.03
C GLY A 109 32.52 24.41 -18.31
N VAL A 110 32.26 23.44 -19.19
CA VAL A 110 32.92 23.32 -20.50
C VAL A 110 32.56 24.51 -21.40
N ASP A 111 31.27 24.86 -21.50
CA ASP A 111 30.82 25.99 -22.32
C ASP A 111 31.45 27.32 -21.89
N ASN A 112 31.55 27.58 -20.58
CA ASN A 112 32.18 28.80 -20.06
C ASN A 112 33.69 28.89 -20.34
N GLN A 113 34.38 27.76 -20.56
CA GLN A 113 35.80 27.74 -20.89
C GLN A 113 36.04 28.04 -22.38
N THR A 114 35.15 27.59 -23.28
CA THR A 114 35.27 27.77 -24.74
C THR A 114 35.11 29.23 -25.18
N TYR A 115 34.33 30.04 -24.49
CA TYR A 115 34.19 31.47 -24.77
C TYR A 115 35.37 32.33 -24.26
N SER A 116 36.22 31.79 -23.37
CA SER A 116 37.34 32.55 -22.79
C SER A 116 38.62 32.57 -23.66
N HIS A 117 38.66 31.76 -24.72
CA HIS A 117 39.83 31.61 -25.60
C HIS A 117 39.59 32.10 -27.04
N SER A 118 38.45 32.75 -27.32
CA SER A 118 38.09 33.27 -28.65
C SER A 118 38.41 34.75 -28.89
N ASP A 119 39.13 35.42 -27.98
CA ASP A 119 39.64 36.80 -28.11
C ASP A 119 41.17 36.86 -28.28
#